data_AF-A0A844CQB9-F1
#
_entry.id   AF-A0A844CQB9-F1
#
_cell.length_a   1.000
_cell.length_b   1.000
_cell.length_c   1.000
_cell.angle_alpha   90.00
_cell.angle_beta   90.00
_cell.angle_gamma   90.00
#
_symmetry.space_group_name_H-M   'P 1'
#
loop_
_entity.id
_entity.type
_entity.pdbx_description
1 polymer ?
#
loop_
_entity_poly.entity_id
_entity_poly.type
_entity_poly.pdbx_seq_one_letter_code
_entity_poly.pdbx_strand_id
1 'polypeptide(L)' 'MTHQVFLEAGDYVAYCSALEVRPEKWQASVLFERKVDFAKPQVPAMRHNLPDDYLTRDAAIATAIAYAEERAAHHQTGLA' A
#
# COMPACT_ATOMS: atom_id res chain seq x y z
N MET A 1 -7.46 14.63 3.39
CA MET A 1 -6.32 14.75 2.44
C MET A 1 -5.71 13.37 2.26
N THR A 2 -5.27 13.00 1.05
CA THR A 2 -4.62 11.71 0.80
C THR A 2 -3.17 11.95 0.42
N HIS A 3 -2.25 11.26 1.09
CA HIS A 3 -0.84 11.24 0.72
C HIS A 3 -0.48 9.84 0.25
N GLN A 4 0.35 9.74 -0.78
CA GLN A 4 0.67 8.48 -1.43
C GLN A 4 2.17 8.42 -1.75
N VAL A 5 2.78 7.28 -1.43
CA VAL A 5 4.16 6.93 -1.76
C VAL A 5 4.12 5.68 -2.64
N PHE A 6 4.86 5.73 -3.74
CA PHE A 6 5.09 4.60 -4.62
C PHE A 6 6.41 3.92 -4.26
N LEU A 7 6.43 2.60 -4.28
CA LEU A 7 7.67 1.82 -4.15
C LEU A 7 7.62 0.55 -5.00
N GLU A 8 8.81 0.10 -5.41
CA GLU A 8 9.02 -1.19 -6.04
C GLU A 8 9.46 -2.21 -4.98
N ALA A 9 8.74 -3.33 -4.87
CA ALA A 9 9.03 -4.39 -3.90
C ALA A 9 9.04 -5.76 -4.60
N GLY A 10 10.23 -6.20 -5.01
CA GLY A 10 10.43 -7.45 -5.75
C GLY A 10 9.67 -7.45 -7.07
N ASP A 11 8.81 -8.46 -7.26
CA ASP A 11 7.95 -8.64 -8.44
C ASP A 11 6.70 -7.75 -8.44
N TYR A 12 6.50 -6.99 -7.36
CA TYR A 12 5.35 -6.11 -7.18
C TYR A 12 5.76 -4.64 -7.19
N VAL A 13 4.79 -3.81 -7.51
CA VAL A 13 4.77 -2.39 -7.12
C VAL A 13 3.73 -2.22 -6.02
N ALA A 14 4.00 -1.29 -5.12
CA ALA A 14 3.09 -0.95 -4.04
C ALA A 14 2.86 0.56 -3.98
N TYR A 15 1.60 0.92 -3.82
CA TYR A 15 1.15 2.29 -3.59
C TYR A 15 0.67 2.42 -2.15
N CYS A 16 1.54 2.93 -1.29
CA CYS A 16 1.27 3.16 0.13
C CYS A 16 0.55 4.49 0.28
N SER A 17 -0.61 4.49 0.94
CA SER A 17 -1.45 5.68 1.08
C SER A 17 -1.84 5.92 2.54
N ALA A 18 -1.87 7.18 2.93
CA ALA A 18 -2.44 7.64 4.19
C ALA A 18 -3.62 8.57 3.90
N LEU A 19 -4.79 8.22 4.43
CA LEU A 19 -6.02 8.97 4.31
C LEU A 19 -6.40 9.54 5.68
N GLU A 20 -6.58 10.85 5.77
CA GLU A 20 -7.18 11.46 6.95
C GLU A 20 -8.69 11.17 6.98
N VAL A 21 -9.13 10.35 7.93
CA VAL A 21 -10.54 9.93 8.06
C VAL A 21 -11.33 10.82 9.01
N ARG A 22 -10.65 11.43 9.98
CA ARG A 22 -11.15 12.44 10.94
C ARG A 22 -9.99 13.36 11.33
N PRO A 23 -10.22 14.54 11.92
CA PRO A 23 -9.14 15.43 12.32
C PRO A 23 -8.09 14.70 13.14
N GLU A 24 -6.83 14.76 12.69
CA GLU A 24 -5.67 14.14 13.34
C GLU A 24 -5.72 12.60 13.43
N LYS A 25 -6.56 11.95 12.62
CA LYS A 25 -6.69 10.49 12.54
C LYS A 25 -6.52 10.03 11.10
N TRP A 26 -5.48 9.23 10.90
CA TRP A 26 -5.05 8.75 9.60
C TRP A 26 -5.22 7.25 9.51
N GLN A 27 -5.68 6.75 8.36
CA GLN A 27 -5.71 5.33 8.04
C GLN A 27 -4.73 5.03 6.92
N ALA A 28 -4.01 3.92 7.09
CA ALA A 28 -3.06 3.42 6.11
C ALA A 28 -3.71 2.40 5.17
N SER A 29 -3.30 2.41 3.91
CA SER A 29 -3.66 1.37 2.94
C SER A 29 -2.52 1.16 1.94
N VAL A 30 -2.47 -0.04 1.37
CA VAL A 30 -1.51 -0.40 0.33
C VAL A 30 -2.27 -1.00 -0.85
N LEU A 31 -1.99 -0.52 -2.06
CA LEU A 31 -2.43 -1.17 -3.29
C LEU A 31 -1.23 -1.85 -3.94
N PHE A 32 -1.30 -3.16 -4.14
CA PHE A 32 -0.30 -3.94 -4.86
C PHE A 32 -0.73 -4.15 -6.31
N GLU A 33 0.24 -4.17 -7.21
CA GLU A 33 0.11 -4.66 -8.59
C GLU A 33 1.35 -5.50 -8.93
N ARG A 34 1.21 -6.46 -9.85
CA ARG A 34 2.35 -7.26 -10.33
C ARG A 34 3.01 -6.56 -11.51
N LYS A 35 4.34 -6.45 -11.50
CA LYS A 35 5.10 -5.85 -12.61
C LYS A 35 4.90 -6.58 -13.93
N VAL A 36 4.77 -7.91 -13.88
CA VAL A 36 4.49 -8.77 -15.05
C VAL A 36 3.18 -8.41 -15.77
N ASP A 37 2.21 -7.83 -15.06
CA ASP A 37 0.90 -7.53 -15.61
C ASP A 37 0.81 -6.15 -16.28
N PHE A 38 1.87 -5.35 -16.25
CA PHE A 38 1.86 -3.97 -16.74
C PHE A 38 1.67 -3.84 -18.26
N ALA A 39 1.92 -4.91 -19.01
CA ALA A 39 1.62 -4.94 -20.44
C ALA A 39 0.14 -5.21 -20.74
N LYS A 40 -0.68 -5.54 -19.72
CA LYS A 40 -2.10 -5.86 -19.91
C LYS A 40 -2.94 -4.59 -19.99
N PRO A 41 -4.04 -4.58 -20.77
CA PRO A 41 -4.98 -3.45 -20.82
C PRO A 41 -5.62 -3.12 -19.46
N GLN A 42 -5.69 -4.11 -18.57
CA GLN A 42 -6.12 -3.95 -17.18
C GLN A 42 -5.11 -4.68 -16.30
N VAL A 43 -4.53 -3.94 -15.35
CA VAL A 43 -3.57 -4.48 -14.38
C VAL A 43 -4.36 -4.95 -13.16
N PRO A 44 -4.32 -6.25 -12.81
CA PRO A 44 -4.90 -6.74 -11.57
C PRO A 44 -4.22 -6.07 -10.37
N ALA A 45 -5.02 -5.58 -9.44
CA ALA A 45 -4.54 -4.90 -8.25
C ALA A 45 -5.22 -5.44 -7.00
N MET A 46 -4.51 -5.47 -5.88
CA MET A 46 -5.04 -5.90 -4.58
C MET A 46 -4.82 -4.83 -3.53
N ARG A 47 -5.90 -4.38 -2.88
CA ARG A 47 -5.84 -3.35 -1.83
C ARG A 47 -5.95 -3.96 -0.44
N HIS A 48 -4.99 -3.64 0.41
CA HIS A 48 -5.00 -3.97 1.82
C HIS A 48 -5.21 -2.67 2.62
N ASN A 49 -6.28 -2.61 3.41
CA ASN A 49 -6.46 -1.54 4.39
C ASN A 49 -5.87 -2.01 5.72
N LEU A 50 -5.02 -1.19 6.34
CA LEU A 50 -4.48 -1.49 7.65
C LEU A 50 -5.52 -1.06 8.71
N PRO A 51 -5.78 -1.90 9.73
CA PRO A 51 -6.89 -1.69 10.65
C PRO A 51 -6.67 -0.55 11.65
N ASP A 52 -5.43 -0.13 11.84
CA ASP A 52 -5.07 0.84 12.87
C ASP A 52 -5.26 2.30 12.42
N ASP A 53 -5.67 3.14 13.37
CA ASP A 53 -5.69 4.59 13.20
C ASP A 53 -4.38 5.20 13.73
N TYR A 54 -3.73 6.03 12.91
CA TYR A 54 -2.48 6.70 13.23
C TYR A 54 -2.71 8.17 13.58
N LEU A 55 -1.91 8.70 14.52
CA LEU A 55 -1.98 10.11 14.93
C LEU A 55 -1.35 11.07 13.92
N THR A 56 -0.45 10.56 13.06
CA THR A 56 0.20 11.36 12.04
C THR A 56 0.15 10.67 10.70
N ARG A 57 0.09 11.48 9.64
CA ARG A 57 0.22 11.04 8.26
C ARG A 57 1.50 10.22 8.04
N ASP A 58 2.62 10.71 8.56
CA ASP A 58 3.93 10.11 8.31
C ASP A 58 4.05 8.73 8.99
N ALA A 59 3.45 8.55 10.17
CA ALA A 59 3.37 7.24 10.83
C ALA A 59 2.51 6.25 10.03
N ALA A 60 1.37 6.69 9.48
CA ALA A 60 0.54 5.87 8.62
C ALA A 60 1.30 5.42 7.36
N ILE A 61 2.03 6.34 6.71
CA ILE A 61 2.83 6.04 5.51
C ILE A 61 3.99 5.10 5.84
N ALA A 62 4.76 5.36 6.89
CA ALA A 62 5.87 4.50 7.28
C ALA A 62 5.40 3.06 7.56
N THR A 63 4.25 2.92 8.22
CA THR A 63 3.67 1.60 8.50
C THR A 63 3.17 0.92 7.23
N ALA A 64 2.55 1.67 6.31
CA ALA A 64 2.14 1.15 5.00
C ALA A 64 3.35 0.65 4.19
N ILE A 65 4.47 1.37 4.19
CA ILE A 65 5.71 0.98 3.51
C ILE A 65 6.26 -0.32 4.09
N ALA A 66 6.44 -0.39 5.42
CA ALA A 66 6.95 -1.59 6.07
C ALA A 66 6.05 -2.82 5.80
N TYR A 67 4.73 -2.63 5.88
CA TYR A 67 3.75 -3.66 5.53
C TYR A 67 3.87 -4.11 4.06
N ALA A 68 4.07 -3.16 3.14
CA ALA A 68 4.21 -3.45 1.72
C ALA A 68 5.44 -4.32 1.43
N GLU A 69 6.58 -3.95 1.99
CA GLU A 69 7.84 -4.67 1.84
C GLU A 69 7.75 -6.10 2.41
N GLU A 70 7.19 -6.26 3.61
CA GLU A 70 7.01 -7.57 4.25
C GLU A 70 6.11 -8.48 3.39
N ARG A 71 4.93 -8.00 2.99
CA ARG A 71 3.99 -8.81 2.20
C ARG A 71 4.54 -9.17 0.82
N ALA A 72 5.22 -8.24 0.17
CA ALA A 72 5.86 -8.51 -1.12
C ALA A 72 6.97 -9.55 -0.99
N ALA A 73 7.84 -9.44 0.02
CA ALA A 73 8.92 -10.40 0.27
C ALA A 73 8.42 -11.82 0.54
N HIS A 74 7.22 -11.96 1.12
CA HIS A 74 6.59 -13.25 1.40
C HIS A 74 5.57 -13.69 0.34
N HIS A 75 5.40 -12.96 -0.77
CA HIS A 75 4.36 -13.19 -1.78
C HIS A 75 2.93 -13.27 -1.19
N GLN A 76 2.67 -12.50 -0.13
CA GLN A 76 1.39 -12.45 0.59
C GLN A 76 0.58 -11.20 0.21
N THR A 77 0.63 -10.81 -1.06
CA THR A 77 -0.06 -9.62 -1.59
C THR A 77 -1.49 -9.92 -2.06
N GLY A 78 -1.90 -11.19 -2.04
CA GLY A 78 -3.21 -11.63 -2.57
C GLY A 78 -3.26 -11.71 -4.10
N LEU A 79 -2.15 -11.43 -4.80
CA LEU A 79 -2.01 -11.53 -6.24
C LEU A 79 -1.22 -12.80 -6.60
N ALA A 80 -1.84 -13.69 -7.38
CA ALA A 80 -1.25 -14.90 -7.94
C ALA A 80 -0.51 -14.60 -9.25
#